data_AF-A0A5R8YT76-F1
#
_entry.id   AF-A0A5R8YT76-F1
#
_cell.length_a   1.000
_cell.length_b   1.000
_cell.length_c   1.000
_cell.angle_alpha   90.00
_cell.angle_beta   90.00
_cell.angle_gamma   90.00
#
_symmetry.space_group_name_H-M   'P 1'
#
loop_
_entity.id
_entity.type
_entity.pdbx_description
1 polymer ?
#
loop_
_entity_poly.entity_id
_entity_poly.type
_entity_poly.pdbx_seq_one_letter_code
_entity_poly.pdbx_strand_id
1 'polypeptide(L)'
;MAAMLDHVVGQVIALQVRLLACRERLAANTDSEALHDLRTSVRRLRSLLRPLRGLPGVDQLEQAARSLGALTTPLRDQEVLAAQLIARGQQQAGQRRLDGQAERFASVAGSAQLTRVLMILDAFSVFLRAAEREGLVRRLRLRIDKRLEKQWKKLSAALHDPEHDRHRMRLLIKRVRYGDEAYPQLQHAGPKLKGLLKKAQAVLGDWHDRWQWLQQVPAHADLAACKVDWEHELQAAQARSDIILEALSKALARR
;
A
#
# COMPACT_ATOMS: atom_id res chain seq x y z
N MET A 1 22.98 10.96 -15.61
CA MET A 1 22.40 11.28 -14.27
C MET A 1 20.92 11.60 -14.35
N ALA A 2 20.46 12.30 -15.40
CA ALA A 2 19.06 12.63 -15.66
C ALA A 2 18.09 11.42 -15.62
N ALA A 3 18.45 10.28 -16.23
CA ALA A 3 17.52 9.15 -16.38
C ALA A 3 16.82 8.66 -15.09
N MET A 4 17.50 8.68 -13.93
CA MET A 4 16.84 8.30 -12.67
C MET A 4 15.85 9.38 -12.19
N LEU A 5 16.21 10.65 -12.35
CA LEU A 5 15.32 11.75 -12.00
C LEU A 5 14.14 11.83 -12.98
N ASP A 6 14.39 11.64 -14.28
CA ASP A 6 13.35 11.60 -15.32
C ASP A 6 12.31 10.52 -15.01
N HIS A 7 12.77 9.33 -14.60
CA HIS A 7 11.90 8.26 -14.12
C HIS A 7 11.05 8.71 -12.92
N VAL A 8 11.67 9.31 -11.89
CA VAL A 8 10.95 9.81 -10.71
C VAL A 8 9.90 10.86 -11.10
N VAL A 9 10.27 11.83 -11.94
CA VAL A 9 9.36 12.87 -12.42
C VAL A 9 8.20 12.26 -13.21
N GLY A 10 8.48 11.33 -14.11
CA GLY A 10 7.44 10.60 -14.86
C GLY A 10 6.47 9.84 -13.94
N GLN A 11 6.99 9.17 -12.90
CA GLN A 11 6.15 8.48 -11.91
C GLN A 11 5.31 9.45 -11.06
N VAL A 12 5.87 10.61 -10.68
CA VAL A 12 5.13 11.66 -9.95
C VAL A 12 3.94 12.14 -10.79
N ILE A 13 4.16 12.50 -12.06
CA ILE A 13 3.12 12.97 -12.97
C ILE A 13 2.05 11.87 -13.17
N ALA A 14 2.48 10.63 -13.44
CA ALA A 14 1.54 9.52 -13.62
C ALA A 14 0.68 9.26 -12.38
N LEU A 15 1.25 9.38 -11.17
CA LEU A 15 0.51 9.24 -9.93
C LEU A 15 -0.42 10.42 -9.67
N GLN A 16 -0.01 11.64 -9.97
CA GLN A 16 -0.85 12.84 -9.88
C GLN A 16 -2.10 12.71 -10.75
N VAL A 17 -1.94 12.35 -12.03
CA VAL A 17 -3.07 12.13 -12.95
C VAL A 17 -4.01 11.05 -12.44
N ARG A 18 -3.48 9.93 -11.93
CA ARG A 18 -4.30 8.87 -11.33
C ARG A 18 -5.07 9.34 -10.11
N LEU A 19 -4.44 10.12 -9.24
CA LEU A 19 -5.08 10.66 -8.03
C LEU A 19 -6.18 11.67 -8.39
N LEU A 20 -5.97 12.51 -9.40
CA LEU A 20 -7.01 13.40 -9.94
C LEU A 20 -8.20 12.59 -10.48
N ALA A 21 -7.94 11.57 -11.30
CA ALA A 21 -9.00 10.70 -11.81
C ALA A 21 -9.77 9.98 -10.68
N CYS A 22 -9.07 9.51 -9.64
CA CYS A 22 -9.71 8.91 -8.47
C CYS A 22 -10.57 9.93 -7.71
N ARG A 23 -10.14 11.18 -7.59
CA ARG A 23 -10.93 12.26 -6.96
C ARG A 23 -12.26 12.45 -7.70
N GLU A 24 -12.22 12.56 -9.02
CA GLU A 24 -13.43 12.77 -9.82
C GLU A 24 -14.36 11.54 -9.77
N ARG A 25 -13.82 10.33 -9.85
CA ARG A 25 -14.59 9.08 -9.70
C ARG A 25 -15.28 8.98 -8.33
N LEU A 26 -14.60 9.41 -7.26
CA LEU A 26 -15.17 9.48 -5.92
C LEU A 26 -16.26 10.57 -5.82
N ALA A 27 -16.00 11.77 -6.34
CA ALA A 27 -16.95 12.88 -6.31
C ALA A 27 -18.25 12.55 -7.05
N ALA A 28 -18.15 11.91 -8.21
CA ALA A 28 -19.28 11.50 -9.03
C ALA A 28 -19.84 10.12 -8.65
N ASN A 29 -19.23 9.43 -7.68
CA ASN A 29 -19.61 8.07 -7.26
C ASN A 29 -19.81 7.11 -8.45
N THR A 30 -18.86 7.07 -9.38
CA THR A 30 -19.01 6.35 -10.66
C THR A 30 -18.88 4.84 -10.54
N ASP A 31 -18.12 4.37 -9.54
CA ASP A 31 -17.80 2.95 -9.35
C ASP A 31 -17.29 2.67 -7.93
N SER A 32 -17.35 1.40 -7.53
CA SER A 32 -16.95 0.94 -6.19
C SER A 32 -15.43 0.74 -6.02
N GLU A 33 -14.63 0.88 -7.08
CA GLU A 33 -13.17 0.70 -7.04
C GLU A 33 -12.41 2.02 -6.88
N ALA A 34 -13.08 3.17 -6.96
CA ALA A 34 -12.46 4.49 -6.88
C ALA A 34 -11.64 4.68 -5.59
N LEU A 35 -12.17 4.25 -4.43
CA LEU A 35 -11.45 4.32 -3.15
C LEU A 35 -10.26 3.35 -3.09
N HIS A 36 -10.40 2.16 -3.69
CA HIS A 36 -9.33 1.19 -3.81
C HIS A 36 -8.14 1.76 -4.61
N ASP A 37 -8.45 2.33 -5.77
CA ASP A 37 -7.46 2.88 -6.69
C ASP A 37 -6.76 4.11 -6.11
N LEU A 38 -7.50 4.99 -5.42
CA LEU A 38 -6.93 6.11 -4.68
C LEU A 38 -5.89 5.59 -3.67
N ARG A 39 -6.27 4.60 -2.84
CA ARG A 39 -5.38 4.04 -1.81
C ARG A 39 -4.17 3.34 -2.39
N THR A 40 -4.34 2.60 -3.49
CA THR A 40 -3.23 1.96 -4.19
C THR A 40 -2.27 3.01 -4.76
N SER A 41 -2.78 4.11 -5.33
CA SER A 41 -1.98 5.22 -5.84
C SER A 41 -1.22 5.94 -4.73
N VAL A 42 -1.86 6.25 -3.59
CA VAL A 42 -1.20 6.83 -2.40
C VAL A 42 -0.09 5.91 -1.86
N ARG A 43 -0.32 4.60 -1.84
CA ARG A 43 0.69 3.63 -1.42
C ARG A 43 1.88 3.58 -2.37
N ARG A 44 1.66 3.63 -3.69
CA ARG A 44 2.72 3.73 -4.70
C ARG A 44 3.51 5.03 -4.55
N LEU A 45 2.82 6.16 -4.34
CA LEU A 45 3.44 7.45 -4.06
C LEU A 45 4.37 7.39 -2.85
N ARG A 46 3.92 6.84 -1.72
CA ARG A 46 4.76 6.70 -0.52
C ARG A 46 5.99 5.81 -0.76
N SER A 47 5.87 4.78 -1.57
CA SER A 47 6.99 3.90 -1.94
C SER A 47 8.00 4.59 -2.86
N LEU A 48 7.51 5.43 -3.79
CA LEU A 48 8.35 6.28 -4.62
C LEU A 48 9.12 7.30 -3.76
N LEU A 49 8.45 7.97 -2.81
CA LEU A 49 9.04 9.06 -2.03
C LEU A 49 10.06 8.62 -0.98
N ARG A 50 9.87 7.45 -0.38
CA ARG A 50 10.69 7.01 0.76
C ARG A 50 12.19 6.95 0.47
N PRO A 51 12.66 6.44 -0.69
CA PRO A 51 14.07 6.52 -1.06
C PRO A 51 14.57 7.94 -1.35
N LEU A 52 13.68 8.93 -1.53
CA LEU A 52 14.00 10.33 -1.86
C LEU A 52 14.15 11.25 -0.64
N ARG A 53 13.80 10.80 0.58
CA ARG A 53 13.90 11.60 1.83
C ARG A 53 15.20 12.39 1.95
N GLY A 54 15.12 13.61 2.49
CA GLY A 54 16.25 14.54 2.53
C GLY A 54 16.45 15.33 1.24
N LEU A 55 15.64 15.10 0.19
CA LEU A 55 15.42 16.12 -0.83
C LEU A 55 14.32 17.09 -0.35
N PRO A 56 14.38 18.38 -0.74
CA PRO A 56 13.36 19.37 -0.39
C PRO A 56 11.95 18.91 -0.79
N GLY A 57 10.97 19.19 0.07
CA GLY A 57 9.54 18.90 -0.19
C GLY A 57 9.12 17.43 -0.06
N VAL A 58 10.05 16.47 -0.05
CA VAL A 58 9.70 15.03 0.05
C VAL A 58 8.97 14.69 1.33
N ASP A 59 9.46 15.19 2.48
CA ASP A 59 8.89 14.84 3.78
C ASP A 59 7.49 15.43 3.97
N GLN A 60 7.24 16.64 3.42
CA GLN A 60 5.91 17.25 3.40
C GLN A 60 4.92 16.43 2.58
N LEU A 61 5.32 15.98 1.39
CA LEU A 61 4.48 15.13 0.55
C LEU A 61 4.26 13.74 1.15
N GLU A 62 5.28 13.12 1.75
CA GLU A 62 5.12 11.83 2.44
C GLU A 62 4.16 11.95 3.62
N GLN A 63 4.23 13.05 4.39
CA GLN A 63 3.31 13.31 5.49
C GLN A 63 1.88 13.54 5.00
N ALA A 64 1.68 14.34 3.93
CA ALA A 64 0.35 14.54 3.34
C ALA A 64 -0.25 13.21 2.85
N ALA A 65 0.54 12.39 2.16
CA ALA A 65 0.12 11.06 1.70
C ALA A 65 -0.17 10.11 2.88
N ARG A 66 0.56 10.23 4.00
CA ARG A 66 0.28 9.47 5.23
C ARG A 66 -1.07 9.89 5.84
N SER A 67 -1.35 11.18 5.93
CA SER A 67 -2.62 11.69 6.45
C SER A 67 -3.81 11.25 5.60
N LEU A 68 -3.70 11.32 4.27
CA LEU A 68 -4.73 10.80 3.36
C LEU A 68 -4.91 9.28 3.50
N GLY A 69 -3.81 8.54 3.68
CA GLY A 69 -3.86 7.11 3.95
C GLY A 69 -4.57 6.77 5.26
N ALA A 70 -4.40 7.58 6.31
CA ALA A 70 -5.09 7.40 7.59
C ALA A 70 -6.59 7.66 7.46
N LEU A 71 -6.98 8.74 6.76
CA LEU A 71 -8.39 9.07 6.46
C LEU A 71 -9.11 7.92 5.74
N THR A 72 -8.47 7.33 4.74
CA THR A 72 -9.11 6.35 3.84
C THR A 72 -9.03 4.90 4.32
N THR A 73 -8.25 4.60 5.37
CA THR A 73 -8.07 3.20 5.82
C THR A 73 -9.33 2.60 6.42
N PRO A 74 -9.99 3.22 7.41
CA PRO A 74 -11.21 2.67 7.99
C PRO A 74 -12.32 2.48 6.94
N LEU A 75 -12.43 3.43 6.00
CA LEU A 75 -13.42 3.38 4.92
C LEU A 75 -13.21 2.16 4.01
N ARG A 76 -11.98 1.90 3.59
CA ARG A 76 -11.69 0.72 2.74
C ARG A 76 -11.83 -0.58 3.51
N ASP A 77 -11.47 -0.60 4.79
CA ASP A 77 -11.60 -1.80 5.61
C ASP A 77 -13.08 -2.19 5.76
N GLN A 78 -13.99 -1.20 5.85
CA GLN A 78 -15.43 -1.42 5.81
C GLN A 78 -15.90 -1.98 4.46
N GLU A 79 -15.45 -1.43 3.32
CA GLU A 79 -15.82 -1.96 1.98
C GLU A 79 -15.38 -3.42 1.80
N VAL A 80 -14.16 -3.75 2.25
CA VAL A 80 -13.60 -5.09 2.15
C VAL A 80 -14.39 -6.08 3.02
N LEU A 81 -14.75 -5.69 4.24
CA LEU A 81 -15.61 -6.49 5.10
C LEU A 81 -17.03 -6.64 4.52
N ALA A 82 -17.60 -5.56 3.97
CA ALA A 82 -18.92 -5.61 3.35
C ALA A 82 -18.97 -6.60 2.18
N ALA A 83 -17.99 -6.52 1.27
CA ALA A 83 -17.88 -7.43 0.13
C ALA A 83 -17.75 -8.89 0.60
N GLN A 84 -16.98 -9.14 1.66
CA GLN A 84 -16.85 -10.48 2.23
C GLN A 84 -18.18 -11.02 2.80
N LEU A 85 -18.94 -10.17 3.52
CA LEU A 85 -20.22 -10.55 4.10
C LEU A 85 -21.26 -10.87 3.01
N ILE A 86 -21.34 -10.03 1.98
CA ILE A 86 -22.22 -10.22 0.82
C ILE A 86 -21.88 -11.55 0.11
N ALA A 87 -20.60 -11.82 -0.12
CA ALA A 87 -20.14 -13.05 -0.76
C ALA A 87 -20.49 -14.32 0.05
N ARG A 88 -20.75 -14.18 1.35
CA ARG A 88 -21.16 -15.27 2.25
C ARG A 88 -22.67 -15.30 2.55
N GLY A 89 -23.46 -14.58 1.76
CA GLY A 89 -24.92 -14.54 1.92
C GLY A 89 -25.40 -13.63 3.07
N GLN A 90 -24.50 -12.95 3.78
CA GLN A 90 -24.84 -12.00 4.86
C GLN A 90 -25.18 -10.62 4.27
N GLN A 91 -26.16 -10.57 3.36
CA GLN A 91 -26.51 -9.39 2.57
C GLN A 91 -26.81 -8.16 3.44
N GLN A 92 -27.67 -8.31 4.46
CA GLN A 92 -28.05 -7.19 5.33
C GLN A 92 -26.87 -6.64 6.16
N ALA A 93 -25.96 -7.49 6.63
CA ALA A 93 -24.77 -7.06 7.38
C ALA A 93 -23.76 -6.36 6.46
N GLY A 94 -23.62 -6.83 5.22
CA GLY A 94 -22.79 -6.20 4.21
C GLY A 94 -23.33 -4.84 3.77
N GLN A 95 -24.61 -4.77 3.41
CA GLN A 95 -25.25 -3.53 2.95
C GLN A 95 -25.18 -2.42 4.01
N ARG A 96 -25.44 -2.74 5.29
CA ARG A 96 -25.29 -1.79 6.40
C ARG A 96 -23.93 -1.12 6.47
N ARG A 97 -22.86 -1.80 6.07
CA ARG A 97 -21.50 -1.24 6.05
C ARG A 97 -21.26 -0.32 4.85
N LEU A 98 -22.01 -0.52 3.76
CA LEU A 98 -22.00 0.31 2.55
C LEU A 98 -22.99 1.48 2.63
N ASP A 99 -23.88 1.51 3.63
CA ASP A 99 -24.81 2.61 3.81
C ASP A 99 -24.07 3.96 3.96
N GLY A 100 -24.51 4.95 3.21
CA GLY A 100 -23.85 6.26 3.16
C GLY A 100 -22.52 6.27 2.39
N GLN A 101 -22.25 5.29 1.52
CA GLN A 101 -21.01 5.23 0.73
C GLN A 101 -20.84 6.48 -0.14
N ALA A 102 -21.91 6.98 -0.77
CA ALA A 102 -21.85 8.16 -1.62
C ALA A 102 -21.36 9.40 -0.84
N GLU A 103 -21.88 9.63 0.37
CA GLU A 103 -21.45 10.72 1.24
C GLU A 103 -20.00 10.54 1.70
N ARG A 104 -19.58 9.32 2.01
CA ARG A 104 -18.19 9.01 2.38
C ARG A 104 -17.25 9.28 1.20
N PHE A 105 -17.63 8.89 -0.02
CA PHE A 105 -16.84 9.15 -1.22
C PHE A 105 -16.72 10.65 -1.52
N ALA A 106 -17.84 11.38 -1.46
CA ALA A 106 -17.86 12.83 -1.61
C ALA A 106 -16.98 13.51 -0.53
N SER A 107 -17.04 13.03 0.72
CA SER A 107 -16.21 13.53 1.82
C SER A 107 -14.71 13.32 1.58
N VAL A 108 -14.31 12.14 1.05
CA VAL A 108 -12.91 11.90 0.67
C VAL A 108 -12.49 12.79 -0.50
N ALA A 109 -13.34 12.91 -1.52
CA ALA A 109 -13.07 13.73 -2.70
C ALA A 109 -12.87 15.21 -2.35
N GLY A 110 -13.71 15.75 -1.45
CA GLY A 110 -13.62 17.12 -0.93
C GLY A 110 -12.66 17.30 0.26
N SER A 111 -11.94 16.27 0.68
CA SER A 111 -11.11 16.34 1.88
C SER A 111 -9.90 17.26 1.73
N ALA A 112 -9.56 17.97 2.80
CA ALA A 112 -8.35 18.78 2.87
C ALA A 112 -7.07 17.92 2.69
N GLN A 113 -7.09 16.66 3.11
CA GLN A 113 -5.98 15.72 2.98
C GLN A 113 -5.70 15.38 1.51
N LEU A 114 -6.74 15.10 0.71
CA LEU A 114 -6.58 14.84 -0.72
C LEU A 114 -6.15 16.10 -1.46
N THR A 115 -6.81 17.23 -1.18
CA THR A 115 -6.47 18.54 -1.75
C THR A 115 -4.99 18.88 -1.50
N ARG A 116 -4.49 18.70 -0.27
CA ARG A 116 -3.10 18.95 0.08
C ARG A 116 -2.11 18.07 -0.69
N VAL A 117 -2.42 16.78 -0.88
CA VAL A 117 -1.57 15.89 -1.68
C VAL A 117 -1.49 16.37 -3.13
N LEU A 118 -2.62 16.72 -3.74
CA LEU A 118 -2.69 17.18 -5.12
C LEU A 118 -1.95 18.51 -5.30
N MET A 119 -2.17 19.50 -4.44
CA MET A 119 -1.48 20.79 -4.49
C MET A 119 0.04 20.65 -4.38
N ILE A 120 0.55 19.77 -3.50
CA ILE A 120 1.99 19.55 -3.39
C ILE A 120 2.51 18.88 -4.67
N LEU A 121 1.79 17.90 -5.21
CA LEU A 121 2.17 17.20 -6.45
C LEU A 121 2.24 18.15 -7.66
N ASP A 122 1.34 19.12 -7.76
CA ASP A 122 1.30 20.12 -8.85
C ASP A 122 2.65 20.85 -9.02
N ALA A 123 3.30 21.19 -7.90
CA ALA A 123 4.59 21.88 -7.91
C ALA A 123 5.80 20.92 -7.76
N PHE A 124 5.58 19.67 -7.35
CA PHE A 124 6.67 18.77 -6.95
C PHE A 124 7.65 18.44 -8.08
N SER A 125 7.15 18.26 -9.30
CA SER A 125 8.00 17.99 -10.47
C SER A 125 8.94 19.16 -10.78
N VAL A 126 8.45 20.40 -10.68
CA VAL A 126 9.24 21.62 -10.84
C VAL A 126 10.30 21.73 -9.74
N PHE A 127 9.94 21.44 -8.49
CA PHE A 127 10.89 21.40 -7.38
C PHE A 127 11.99 20.36 -7.58
N LEU A 128 11.67 19.16 -8.08
CA LEU A 128 12.67 18.13 -8.39
C LEU A 128 13.66 18.59 -9.46
N ARG A 129 13.19 19.32 -10.48
CA ARG A 129 14.05 19.92 -11.51
C ARG A 129 14.89 21.08 -11.01
N ALA A 130 14.36 21.89 -10.09
CA ALA A 130 15.16 22.90 -9.41
C ALA A 130 16.27 22.26 -8.57
N ALA A 131 15.94 21.22 -7.80
CA ALA A 131 16.92 20.46 -7.02
C ALA A 131 18.00 19.79 -7.90
N GLU A 132 17.70 19.48 -9.16
CA GLU A 132 18.71 19.04 -10.14
C GLU A 132 19.70 20.13 -10.50
N ARG A 133 19.20 21.33 -10.84
CA ARG A 133 20.04 22.49 -11.18
C ARG A 133 20.94 22.90 -10.02
N GLU A 134 20.42 22.83 -8.80
CA GLU A 134 21.18 23.08 -7.56
C GLU A 134 22.13 21.93 -7.16
N GLY A 135 22.20 20.85 -7.93
CA GLY A 135 23.09 19.71 -7.66
C GLY A 135 22.68 18.85 -6.46
N LEU A 136 21.49 19.05 -5.88
CA LEU A 136 20.98 18.30 -4.72
C LEU A 136 20.62 16.84 -5.06
N VAL A 137 20.45 16.52 -6.35
CA VAL A 137 20.18 15.16 -6.85
C VAL A 137 21.45 14.41 -7.27
N ARG A 138 22.65 14.90 -6.96
CA ARG A 138 23.90 14.17 -7.22
C ARG A 138 23.82 12.76 -6.64
N ARG A 139 24.29 11.79 -7.43
CA ARG A 139 24.29 10.35 -7.09
C ARG A 139 22.90 9.82 -6.65
N LEU A 140 21.80 10.39 -7.17
CA LEU A 140 20.43 10.00 -6.79
C LEU A 140 20.19 8.49 -6.91
N ARG A 141 20.58 7.89 -8.04
CA ARG A 141 20.49 6.43 -8.26
C ARG A 141 21.11 5.64 -7.12
N LEU A 142 22.35 5.96 -6.74
CA LEU A 142 23.08 5.28 -5.66
C LEU A 142 22.40 5.47 -4.30
N ARG A 143 21.85 6.66 -4.01
CA ARG A 143 21.13 6.92 -2.76
C ARG A 143 19.83 6.13 -2.66
N ILE A 144 19.07 6.05 -3.75
CA ILE A 144 17.84 5.26 -3.84
C ILE A 144 18.16 3.78 -3.64
N ASP A 145 19.11 3.26 -4.42
CA ASP A 145 19.59 1.88 -4.38
C ASP A 145 20.01 1.46 -2.96
N LYS A 146 20.89 2.24 -2.32
CA LYS A 146 21.29 2.00 -0.92
C LYS A 146 20.11 1.96 0.06
N ARG A 147 19.07 2.76 -0.16
CA ARG A 147 17.89 2.81 0.74
C ARG A 147 16.93 1.66 0.51
N LEU A 148 16.76 1.22 -0.73
CA LEU A 148 15.99 0.02 -1.06
C LEU A 148 16.70 -1.24 -0.55
N GLU A 149 18.02 -1.33 -0.72
CA GLU A 149 18.81 -2.45 -0.20
C GLU A 149 18.69 -2.57 1.32
N LYS A 150 18.65 -1.43 2.04
CA LYS A 150 18.34 -1.43 3.49
C LYS A 150 16.96 -1.99 3.81
N GLN A 151 15.95 -1.83 2.95
CA GLN A 151 14.62 -2.46 3.19
C GLN A 151 14.68 -3.97 2.95
N TRP A 152 15.41 -4.41 1.94
CA TRP A 152 15.63 -5.82 1.68
C TRP A 152 16.38 -6.51 2.81
N LYS A 153 17.45 -5.90 3.34
CA LYS A 153 18.15 -6.39 4.54
C LYS A 153 17.22 -6.50 5.76
N LYS A 154 16.29 -5.55 5.94
CA LYS A 154 15.29 -5.62 7.01
C LYS A 154 14.30 -6.76 6.83
N LEU A 155 13.87 -7.03 5.59
CA LEU A 155 13.02 -8.19 5.30
C LEU A 155 13.78 -9.50 5.55
N SER A 156 15.01 -9.60 5.06
CA SER A 156 15.87 -10.77 5.28
C SER A 156 16.07 -11.05 6.76
N ALA A 157 16.44 -10.03 7.56
CA ALA A 157 16.60 -10.19 9.00
C ALA A 157 15.30 -10.63 9.69
N ALA A 158 14.15 -10.06 9.31
CA ALA A 158 12.86 -10.46 9.88
C ALA A 158 12.45 -11.89 9.51
N LEU A 159 12.89 -12.43 8.36
CA LEU A 159 12.59 -13.81 7.95
C LEU A 159 13.42 -14.86 8.68
N HIS A 160 14.55 -14.46 9.27
CA HIS A 160 15.41 -15.33 10.08
C HIS A 160 15.02 -15.32 11.56
N ASP A 161 14.05 -14.48 11.95
CA ASP A 161 13.51 -14.43 13.30
C ASP A 161 12.45 -15.55 13.48
N PRO A 162 12.69 -16.55 14.34
CA PRO A 162 11.75 -17.65 14.56
C PRO A 162 10.41 -17.18 15.13
N GLU A 163 10.39 -16.06 15.85
CA GLU A 163 9.19 -15.49 16.49
C GLU A 163 8.63 -14.30 15.70
N HIS A 164 8.92 -14.22 14.40
CA HIS A 164 8.52 -13.09 13.59
C HIS A 164 7.00 -12.82 13.63
N ASP A 165 6.65 -11.56 13.84
CA ASP A 165 5.27 -11.08 13.71
C ASP A 165 4.84 -11.07 12.22
N ARG A 166 3.80 -11.84 11.90
CA ARG A 166 3.19 -11.93 10.55
C ARG A 166 2.65 -10.58 10.06
N HIS A 167 2.12 -9.74 10.93
CA HIS A 167 1.68 -8.39 10.57
C HIS A 167 2.88 -7.54 10.15
N ARG A 168 3.95 -7.53 10.95
CA ARG A 168 5.21 -6.86 10.59
C ARG A 168 5.79 -7.39 9.29
N MET A 169 5.79 -8.71 9.09
CA MET A 169 6.26 -9.37 7.87
C MET A 169 5.50 -8.88 6.63
N ARG A 170 4.16 -8.83 6.71
CA ARG A 170 3.29 -8.29 5.66
C ARG A 170 3.67 -6.86 5.28
N LEU A 171 3.97 -6.01 6.26
CA LEU A 171 4.38 -4.62 6.00
C LEU A 171 5.75 -4.54 5.31
N LEU A 172 6.71 -5.39 5.69
CA LEU A 172 8.04 -5.46 5.07
C LEU A 172 7.96 -5.98 3.64
N ILE A 173 7.18 -7.03 3.39
CA ILE A 173 6.94 -7.60 2.05
C ILE A 173 6.31 -6.56 1.13
N LYS A 174 5.23 -5.89 1.57
CA LYS A 174 4.63 -4.78 0.83
C LYS A 174 5.69 -3.73 0.49
N ARG A 175 6.53 -3.37 1.47
CA ARG A 175 7.53 -2.33 1.30
C ARG A 175 8.58 -2.66 0.25
N VAL A 176 9.17 -3.85 0.27
CA VAL A 176 10.15 -4.24 -0.76
C VAL A 176 9.49 -4.37 -2.13
N ARG A 177 8.28 -4.93 -2.19
CA ARG A 177 7.56 -5.13 -3.46
C ARG A 177 7.24 -3.81 -4.14
N TYR A 178 6.65 -2.85 -3.41
CA TYR A 178 6.36 -1.54 -3.99
C TYR A 178 7.63 -0.71 -4.24
N GLY A 179 8.71 -0.92 -3.48
CA GLY A 179 10.02 -0.31 -3.77
C GLY A 179 10.57 -0.77 -5.13
N ASP A 180 10.52 -2.08 -5.40
CA ASP A 180 10.94 -2.67 -6.66
C ASP A 180 10.02 -2.30 -7.84
N GLU A 181 8.71 -2.20 -7.60
CA GLU A 181 7.75 -1.69 -8.59
C GLU A 181 8.01 -0.20 -8.92
N ALA A 182 8.39 0.60 -7.92
CA ALA A 182 8.67 2.03 -8.11
C ALA A 182 10.00 2.30 -8.80
N TYR A 183 10.97 1.39 -8.71
CA TYR A 183 12.32 1.56 -9.26
C TYR A 183 12.81 0.32 -10.02
N PRO A 184 12.12 -0.10 -11.11
CA PRO A 184 12.41 -1.34 -11.83
C PRO A 184 13.83 -1.40 -12.42
N GLN A 185 14.42 -0.26 -12.77
CA GLN A 185 15.78 -0.11 -13.30
C GLN A 185 16.91 -0.52 -12.33
N LEU A 186 16.60 -0.77 -11.05
CA LEU A 186 17.55 -1.26 -10.05
C LEU A 186 17.53 -2.78 -9.91
N GLN A 187 16.49 -3.45 -10.42
CA GLN A 187 16.43 -4.92 -10.55
C GLN A 187 16.74 -5.73 -9.27
N HIS A 188 16.37 -5.21 -8.10
CA HIS A 188 16.61 -5.89 -6.81
C HIS A 188 15.92 -7.26 -6.67
N ALA A 189 14.86 -7.54 -7.44
CA ALA A 189 14.22 -8.85 -7.49
C ALA A 189 14.01 -9.34 -8.93
N GLY A 190 14.52 -10.54 -9.21
CA GLY A 190 14.18 -11.28 -10.42
C GLY A 190 12.72 -11.74 -10.46
N PRO A 191 12.22 -12.22 -11.62
CA PRO A 191 10.81 -12.60 -11.81
C PRO A 191 10.29 -13.61 -10.79
N LYS A 192 11.11 -14.62 -10.44
CA LYS A 192 10.77 -15.64 -9.44
C LYS A 192 10.51 -15.02 -8.06
N LEU A 193 11.41 -14.14 -7.60
CA LEU A 193 11.28 -13.48 -6.30
C LEU A 193 10.10 -12.51 -6.26
N LYS A 194 9.86 -11.77 -7.36
CA LYS A 194 8.65 -10.94 -7.51
C LYS A 194 7.37 -11.77 -7.41
N GLY A 195 7.35 -12.94 -8.04
CA GLY A 195 6.24 -13.90 -7.92
C GLY A 195 6.00 -14.36 -6.49
N LEU A 196 7.07 -14.72 -5.76
CA LEU A 196 6.99 -15.11 -4.35
C LEU A 196 6.51 -13.97 -3.45
N LEU A 197 7.02 -12.74 -3.63
CA LEU A 197 6.55 -11.57 -2.89
C LEU A 197 5.06 -11.30 -3.13
N LYS A 198 4.57 -11.47 -4.37
CA LYS A 198 3.15 -11.30 -4.69
C LYS A 198 2.30 -12.35 -3.97
N LYS A 199 2.72 -13.62 -3.99
CA LYS A 199 2.04 -14.71 -3.27
C LYS A 199 2.05 -14.50 -1.76
N ALA A 200 3.20 -14.16 -1.19
CA ALA A 200 3.34 -13.89 0.24
C ALA A 200 2.47 -12.71 0.69
N GLN A 201 2.42 -11.63 -0.10
CA GLN A 201 1.52 -10.52 0.18
C GLN A 201 0.04 -10.93 0.15
N ALA A 202 -0.36 -11.80 -0.78
CA ALA A 202 -1.74 -12.27 -0.89
C ALA A 202 -2.12 -13.10 0.34
N VAL A 203 -1.34 -14.14 0.67
CA VAL A 203 -1.61 -15.02 1.81
C VAL A 203 -1.60 -14.28 3.15
N LEU A 204 -0.62 -13.39 3.37
CA LEU A 204 -0.60 -12.55 4.57
C LEU A 204 -1.70 -11.47 4.56
N GLY A 205 -2.18 -11.10 3.38
CA GLY A 205 -3.38 -10.28 3.20
C GLY A 205 -4.59 -11.00 3.76
N ASP A 206 -4.86 -12.21 3.26
CA ASP A 206 -5.98 -13.04 3.69
C ASP A 206 -5.94 -13.29 5.20
N TRP A 207 -4.79 -13.69 5.75
CA TRP A 207 -4.60 -13.88 7.19
C TRP A 207 -4.94 -12.60 7.98
N HIS A 208 -4.42 -11.46 7.56
CA HIS A 208 -4.62 -10.19 8.28
C HIS A 208 -6.08 -9.73 8.24
N ASP A 209 -6.76 -9.92 7.12
CA ASP A 209 -8.16 -9.53 6.97
C ASP A 209 -9.05 -10.37 7.91
N ARG A 210 -8.83 -11.70 7.98
CA ARG A 210 -9.56 -12.57 8.94
C ARG A 210 -9.28 -12.19 10.38
N TRP A 211 -8.01 -11.95 10.71
CA TRP A 211 -7.63 -11.51 12.05
C TRP A 211 -8.35 -10.20 12.41
N GLN A 212 -8.37 -9.22 11.51
CA GLN A 212 -9.02 -7.92 11.73
C GLN A 212 -10.55 -8.03 11.84
N TRP A 213 -11.19 -8.94 11.10
CA TRP A 213 -12.62 -9.17 11.21
C TRP A 213 -12.99 -9.89 12.52
N LEU A 214 -12.20 -10.87 12.96
CA LEU A 214 -12.40 -11.55 14.23
C LEU A 214 -12.29 -10.59 15.43
N GLN A 215 -11.39 -9.60 15.37
CA GLN A 215 -11.31 -8.55 16.39
C GLN A 215 -12.57 -7.68 16.47
N GLN A 216 -13.37 -7.60 15.40
CA GLN A 216 -14.61 -6.82 15.36
C GLN A 216 -15.83 -7.60 15.88
N VAL A 217 -15.79 -8.94 15.88
CA VAL A 217 -16.93 -9.79 16.28
C VAL A 217 -17.50 -9.43 17.67
N PRO A 218 -16.68 -9.17 18.71
CA PRO A 218 -17.23 -8.83 20.04
C PRO A 218 -18.08 -7.55 20.04
N ALA A 219 -17.78 -6.59 19.17
CA ALA A 219 -18.49 -5.31 19.11
C ALA A 219 -19.67 -5.33 18.12
N HIS A 220 -19.79 -6.35 17.28
CA HIS A 220 -20.72 -6.41 16.17
C HIS A 220 -21.40 -7.77 16.10
N ALA A 221 -22.57 -7.89 16.74
CA ALA A 221 -23.33 -9.14 16.81
C ALA A 221 -23.71 -9.71 15.43
N ASP A 222 -23.84 -8.86 14.41
CA ASP A 222 -24.14 -9.29 13.04
C ASP A 222 -22.99 -10.04 12.35
N LEU A 223 -21.79 -10.05 12.96
CA LEU A 223 -20.65 -10.82 12.49
C LEU A 223 -20.58 -12.22 13.09
N ALA A 224 -21.41 -12.55 14.09
CA ALA A 224 -21.33 -13.81 14.84
C ALA A 224 -21.44 -15.04 13.93
N ALA A 225 -22.30 -14.97 12.90
CA ALA A 225 -22.49 -16.06 11.94
C ALA A 225 -21.23 -16.40 11.13
N CYS A 226 -20.28 -15.48 10.99
CA CYS A 226 -19.04 -15.69 10.24
C CYS A 226 -17.84 -16.07 11.12
N LYS A 227 -18.00 -16.07 12.44
CA LYS A 227 -16.90 -16.23 13.40
C LYS A 227 -16.15 -17.55 13.19
N VAL A 228 -16.86 -18.67 13.24
CA VAL A 228 -16.26 -20.02 13.16
C VAL A 228 -15.52 -20.21 11.84
N ASP A 229 -16.13 -19.82 10.72
CA ASP A 229 -15.49 -19.91 9.41
C ASP A 229 -14.22 -19.04 9.32
N TRP A 230 -14.25 -17.83 9.88
CA TRP A 230 -13.06 -16.98 9.91
C TRP A 230 -11.96 -17.52 10.82
N GLU A 231 -12.28 -18.19 11.92
CA GLU A 231 -11.29 -18.85 12.79
C GLU A 231 -10.58 -19.98 12.02
N HIS A 232 -11.34 -20.83 11.32
CA HIS A 232 -10.80 -21.89 10.47
C HIS A 232 -9.95 -21.32 9.31
N GLU A 233 -10.46 -20.31 8.60
CA GLU A 233 -9.73 -19.67 7.51
C GLU A 233 -8.46 -18.95 7.98
N LEU A 234 -8.48 -18.37 9.19
CA LEU A 234 -7.31 -17.75 9.80
C LEU A 234 -6.21 -18.79 10.02
N GLN A 235 -6.55 -19.95 10.59
CA GLN A 235 -5.60 -21.06 10.79
C GLN A 235 -5.06 -21.58 9.45
N ALA A 236 -5.91 -21.76 8.45
CA ALA A 236 -5.48 -22.19 7.11
C ALA A 236 -4.60 -21.14 6.41
N ALA A 237 -4.90 -19.85 6.56
CA ALA A 237 -4.07 -18.76 6.05
C ALA A 237 -2.74 -18.67 6.79
N GLN A 238 -2.72 -18.94 8.09
CA GLN A 238 -1.51 -19.01 8.91
C GLN A 238 -0.57 -20.12 8.41
N ALA A 239 -1.06 -21.35 8.25
CA ALA A 239 -0.26 -22.46 7.73
C ALA A 239 0.31 -22.16 6.32
N ARG A 240 -0.52 -21.59 5.44
CA ARG A 240 -0.07 -21.14 4.10
C ARG A 240 0.98 -20.03 4.19
N SER A 241 0.86 -19.13 5.18
CA SER A 241 1.80 -18.03 5.38
C SER A 241 3.18 -18.56 5.77
N ASP A 242 3.23 -19.59 6.59
CA ASP A 242 4.50 -20.16 7.06
C ASP A 242 5.25 -20.83 5.89
N ILE A 243 4.54 -21.60 5.07
CA ILE A 243 5.08 -22.24 3.86
C ILE A 243 5.65 -21.20 2.88
N ILE A 244 4.89 -20.12 2.59
CA ILE A 244 5.33 -19.12 1.61
C ILE A 244 6.48 -18.26 2.16
N LEU A 245 6.53 -18.01 3.47
CA LEU A 245 7.62 -17.27 4.10
C LEU A 245 8.91 -18.09 4.13
N GLU A 246 8.84 -19.41 4.35
CA GLU A 246 9.99 -20.29 4.22
C GLU A 246 10.53 -20.31 2.77
N ALA A 247 9.64 -20.43 1.79
CA ALA A 247 10.00 -20.35 0.37
C ALA A 247 10.62 -18.99 0.00
N LEU A 248 10.09 -17.90 0.56
CA LEU A 248 10.63 -16.56 0.37
C LEU A 248 12.02 -16.40 0.99
N SER A 249 12.23 -16.96 2.19
CA SER A 249 13.53 -16.97 2.87
C SER A 249 14.59 -17.70 2.04
N LYS A 250 14.27 -18.91 1.53
CA LYS A 250 15.15 -19.68 0.64
C LYS A 250 15.48 -18.95 -0.66
N ALA A 251 14.50 -18.23 -1.23
CA ALA A 251 14.72 -17.44 -2.44
C ALA A 251 15.59 -16.20 -2.17
N LEU A 252 15.46 -15.59 -1.00
CA LEU A 252 16.25 -14.43 -0.60
C LEU A 252 17.71 -14.75 -0.31
N ALA A 253 18.01 -15.95 0.19
CA ALA A 253 19.38 -16.43 0.34
C ALA A 253 20.15 -16.52 -0.99
N ARG A 254 19.45 -16.44 -2.13
CA ARG A 254 20.00 -16.52 -3.49
C ARG A 254 19.87 -15.21 -4.28
N ARG A 255 19.49 -14.11 -3.60
CA ARG A 255 19.29 -12.77 -4.18
C ARG A 255 20.59 -11.98 -4.12
#